data_AF-A0A938XAX1-F1
#
_entry.id   AF-A0A938XAX1-F1
#
_cell.length_a   1.000
_cell.length_b   1.000
_cell.length_c   1.000
_cell.angle_alpha   90.00
_cell.angle_beta   90.00
_cell.angle_gamma   90.00
#
_symmetry.space_group_name_H-M   'P 1'
#
loop_
_entity.id
_entity.type
_entity.pdbx_description
1 polymer ?
#
loop_
_entity_poly.entity_id
_entity_poly.type
_entity_poly.pdbx_seq_one_letter_code
_entity_poly.pdbx_strand_id
1 'polypeptide(L)'
;MEGREISQAVIRRLPRYYRYLGELLENGVERISSNDLSKRMHVTASQIRQDLNNFGGFGQQGYGYNVKYLYTEIGKILGLEEDHDMVIIGAGNLGHALANYAAFEKRGFVLKGIFDVNPTLKGMTIRGVPIHMMDELEDFVKKNDIEIGILTIPKAKAIEVANQLVSYGVKAIWNFAHTDLNLPEDVIVENVHLSESLMRLSYNISRYNEEQKKAEK
;
A
#
# COMPACT_ATOMS: atom_id res chain seq x y z
N MET A 1 -15.37 -7.55 -21.52
CA MET A 1 -14.58 -8.54 -20.77
C MET A 1 -15.47 -9.02 -19.63
N GLU A 2 -15.85 -10.29 -19.63
CA GLU A 2 -16.71 -10.87 -18.60
C GLU A 2 -16.05 -10.72 -17.22
N GLY A 3 -16.77 -10.09 -16.29
CA GLY A 3 -16.31 -9.78 -14.95
C GLY A 3 -16.11 -11.04 -14.11
N ARG A 4 -14.94 -11.66 -14.24
CA ARG A 4 -14.44 -12.54 -13.18
C ARG A 4 -14.02 -11.65 -12.02
N GLU A 5 -14.75 -11.76 -10.92
CA GLU A 5 -14.38 -11.15 -9.65
C GLU A 5 -12.99 -11.65 -9.25
N ILE A 6 -11.99 -10.76 -9.31
CA ILE A 6 -10.61 -11.13 -9.03
C ILE A 6 -10.46 -11.26 -7.53
N SER A 7 -9.94 -12.42 -7.08
CA SER A 7 -9.74 -12.66 -5.66
C SER A 7 -8.85 -11.59 -5.03
N GLN A 8 -9.25 -11.10 -3.86
CA GLN A 8 -8.45 -10.19 -3.04
C GLN A 8 -7.05 -10.74 -2.73
N ALA A 9 -6.88 -12.07 -2.67
CA ALA A 9 -5.57 -12.68 -2.50
C ALA A 9 -4.64 -12.41 -3.70
N VAL A 10 -5.18 -12.33 -4.91
CA VAL A 10 -4.42 -11.97 -6.13
C VAL A 10 -4.06 -10.49 -6.08
N ILE A 11 -5.02 -9.61 -5.78
CA ILE A 11 -4.81 -8.15 -5.66
C ILE A 11 -3.70 -7.85 -4.64
N ARG A 12 -3.74 -8.47 -3.46
CA ARG A 12 -2.70 -8.33 -2.43
C ARG A 12 -1.29 -8.77 -2.87
N ARG A 13 -1.17 -9.59 -3.92
CA ARG A 13 0.14 -10.01 -4.47
C ARG A 13 0.67 -9.08 -5.56
N LEU A 14 -0.19 -8.31 -6.24
CA LEU A 14 0.20 -7.40 -7.34
C LEU A 14 1.29 -6.39 -6.96
N PRO A 15 1.21 -5.67 -5.82
CA PRO A 15 2.28 -4.74 -5.43
C PRO A 15 3.64 -5.43 -5.25
N ARG A 16 3.64 -6.72 -4.88
CA ARG A 16 4.85 -7.51 -4.74
C ARG A 16 5.43 -7.89 -6.10
N TYR A 17 4.59 -8.27 -7.08
CA TYR A 17 5.03 -8.45 -8.47
C TYR A 17 5.67 -7.17 -9.00
N TYR A 18 4.99 -6.04 -8.84
CA TYR A 18 5.46 -4.72 -9.28
C TYR A 18 6.85 -4.39 -8.72
N ARG A 19 7.06 -4.59 -7.41
CA ARG A 19 8.37 -4.35 -6.77
C ARG A 19 9.50 -5.18 -7.40
N TYR A 20 9.34 -6.50 -7.50
CA TYR A 20 10.39 -7.36 -8.07
C TYR A 20 10.62 -7.10 -9.56
N LEU A 21 9.58 -6.78 -10.32
CA LEU A 21 9.72 -6.39 -11.72
C LEU A 21 10.46 -5.07 -11.87
N GLY A 22 10.24 -4.10 -10.97
CA GLY A 22 11.01 -2.87 -10.91
C GLY A 22 12.49 -3.14 -10.65
N GLU A 23 12.83 -3.99 -9.67
CA GLU A 23 14.21 -4.40 -9.39
C GLU A 23 14.85 -5.07 -10.63
N LEU A 24 14.12 -5.90 -11.36
CA LEU A 24 14.62 -6.54 -12.58
C LEU A 24 14.86 -5.52 -13.71
N LEU A 25 13.97 -4.53 -13.84
CA LEU A 25 14.08 -3.47 -14.82
C LEU A 25 15.30 -2.58 -14.54
N GLU A 26 15.53 -2.21 -13.27
CA GLU A 26 16.71 -1.46 -12.83
C GLU A 26 18.01 -2.22 -13.12
N ASN A 27 17.99 -3.56 -13.03
CA ASN A 27 19.11 -4.42 -13.36
C ASN A 27 19.24 -4.74 -14.86
N GLY A 28 18.44 -4.11 -15.73
CA GLY A 28 18.51 -4.31 -17.19
C GLY A 28 18.03 -5.68 -17.66
N VAL A 29 17.26 -6.42 -16.84
CA VAL A 29 16.73 -7.72 -17.23
C VAL A 29 15.55 -7.52 -18.19
N GLU A 30 15.68 -8.01 -19.43
CA GLU A 30 14.63 -7.84 -20.44
C GLU A 30 13.49 -8.85 -20.29
N ARG A 31 13.80 -10.09 -19.90
CA ARG A 31 12.83 -11.19 -19.80
C ARG A 31 13.02 -12.03 -18.55
N ILE A 32 11.92 -12.59 -18.05
CA ILE A 32 11.95 -13.53 -16.94
C ILE A 32 10.93 -14.67 -17.12
N SER A 33 11.31 -15.88 -16.72
CA SER A 33 10.41 -17.03 -16.70
C SER A 33 9.54 -17.05 -15.43
N SER A 34 8.38 -17.71 -15.47
CA SER A 34 7.59 -17.91 -14.23
C SER A 34 8.35 -18.69 -13.17
N ASN A 35 9.25 -19.60 -13.57
CA ASN A 35 10.05 -20.39 -12.63
C ASN A 35 11.11 -19.55 -11.91
N ASP A 36 11.75 -18.61 -12.62
CA ASP A 36 12.76 -17.77 -12.00
C ASP A 36 12.14 -16.65 -11.16
N LEU A 37 11.02 -16.09 -11.61
CA LEU A 37 10.25 -15.14 -10.81
C LEU A 37 9.70 -15.81 -9.53
N SER A 38 9.27 -17.08 -9.61
CA SER A 38 8.73 -17.81 -8.46
C SER A 38 9.78 -18.06 -7.37
N LYS A 39 11.04 -18.34 -7.75
CA LYS A 39 12.16 -18.45 -6.81
C LYS A 39 12.38 -17.15 -6.04
N ARG A 40 12.37 -16.01 -6.74
CA ARG A 40 12.55 -14.67 -6.13
C ARG A 40 11.40 -14.29 -5.20
N MET A 41 10.19 -14.71 -5.54
CA MET A 41 8.98 -14.38 -4.80
C MET A 41 8.59 -15.42 -3.75
N HIS A 42 9.29 -16.54 -3.65
CA HIS A 42 8.93 -17.65 -2.76
C HIS A 42 7.46 -18.09 -2.93
N VAL A 43 7.01 -18.18 -4.18
CA VAL A 43 5.69 -18.73 -4.55
C VAL A 43 5.88 -19.81 -5.62
N THR A 44 4.82 -20.49 -6.03
CA THR A 44 4.90 -21.46 -7.13
C THR A 44 4.78 -20.75 -8.48
N ALA A 45 5.48 -21.26 -9.49
CA ALA A 45 5.35 -20.74 -10.86
C ALA A 45 3.91 -20.85 -11.40
N SER A 46 3.15 -21.84 -10.93
CA SER A 46 1.73 -22.00 -11.25
C SER A 46 0.90 -20.85 -10.69
N GLN A 47 1.16 -20.43 -9.44
CA GLN A 47 0.46 -19.30 -8.84
C GLN A 47 0.69 -18.01 -9.63
N ILE A 48 1.94 -17.76 -10.06
CA ILE A 48 2.27 -16.59 -10.88
C ILE A 48 1.48 -16.59 -12.18
N ARG A 49 1.48 -17.71 -12.91
CA ARG A 49 0.72 -17.83 -14.16
C ARG A 49 -0.77 -17.61 -13.93
N GLN A 50 -1.33 -18.21 -12.88
CA GLN A 50 -2.74 -18.07 -12.56
C GLN A 50 -3.10 -16.63 -12.22
N ASP A 51 -2.31 -15.97 -11.38
CA ASP A 51 -2.51 -14.57 -10.99
C ASP A 51 -2.53 -13.66 -12.21
N LEU A 52 -1.49 -13.75 -13.04
CA LEU A 52 -1.31 -12.92 -14.23
C LEU A 52 -2.40 -13.18 -15.28
N ASN A 53 -2.79 -14.44 -15.49
CA ASN A 53 -3.83 -14.79 -16.45
C ASN A 53 -5.23 -14.23 -16.10
N ASN A 54 -5.47 -13.73 -14.87
CA ASN A 54 -6.72 -13.02 -14.56
C ASN A 54 -6.85 -11.69 -15.30
N PHE A 55 -5.73 -11.08 -15.70
CA PHE A 55 -5.70 -9.75 -16.33
C PHE A 55 -5.26 -9.80 -17.80
N GLY A 56 -4.81 -10.95 -18.29
CA GLY A 56 -4.46 -11.15 -19.69
C GLY A 56 -3.28 -12.12 -19.90
N GLY A 57 -3.00 -12.43 -21.16
CA GLY A 57 -1.85 -13.24 -21.56
C GLY A 57 -0.57 -12.40 -21.64
N PHE A 58 0.07 -12.11 -20.51
CA PHE A 58 1.30 -11.29 -20.50
C PHE A 58 2.58 -12.06 -20.91
N GLY A 59 2.50 -13.38 -21.00
CA GLY A 59 3.64 -14.26 -21.24
C GLY A 59 3.53 -15.05 -22.53
N GLN A 60 4.67 -15.47 -23.06
CA GLN A 60 4.74 -16.37 -24.21
C GLN A 60 5.34 -17.71 -23.78
N GLN A 61 4.68 -18.82 -24.15
CA GLN A 61 5.14 -20.17 -23.83
C GLN A 61 6.55 -20.39 -24.37
N GLY A 62 7.46 -20.88 -23.52
CA GLY A 62 8.88 -21.08 -23.85
C GLY A 62 9.75 -19.83 -23.78
N TYR A 63 9.19 -18.62 -23.76
CA TYR A 63 9.92 -17.35 -23.77
C TYR A 63 9.78 -16.54 -22.47
N GLY A 64 8.79 -16.83 -21.64
CA GLY A 64 8.51 -16.09 -20.41
C GLY A 64 7.88 -14.72 -20.65
N TYR A 65 8.06 -13.81 -19.71
CA TYR A 65 7.50 -12.45 -19.71
C TYR A 65 8.54 -11.43 -20.12
N ASN A 66 8.15 -10.44 -20.91
CA ASN A 66 8.95 -9.22 -21.06
C ASN A 66 8.79 -8.39 -19.78
N VAL A 67 9.90 -8.07 -19.11
CA VAL A 67 9.90 -7.42 -17.79
C VAL A 67 9.30 -6.02 -17.87
N LYS A 68 9.72 -5.20 -18.85
CA LYS A 68 9.22 -3.84 -19.02
C LYS A 68 7.72 -3.80 -19.30
N TYR A 69 7.27 -4.65 -20.23
CA TYR A 69 5.85 -4.76 -20.57
C TYR A 69 5.02 -5.19 -19.35
N LEU A 70 5.42 -6.28 -18.69
CA LEU A 70 4.70 -6.78 -17.52
C LEU A 70 4.70 -5.78 -16.37
N TYR A 71 5.82 -5.08 -16.11
CA TYR A 71 5.89 -4.02 -15.12
C TYR A 71 4.88 -2.89 -15.41
N THR A 72 4.82 -2.45 -16.66
CA THR A 72 3.90 -1.39 -17.11
C THR A 72 2.44 -1.82 -16.94
N GLU A 73 2.08 -3.02 -17.39
CA GLU A 73 0.70 -3.51 -17.28
C GLU A 73 0.28 -3.75 -15.83
N ILE A 74 1.18 -4.23 -14.96
CA ILE A 74 0.88 -4.36 -13.53
C ILE A 74 0.72 -2.97 -12.89
N GLY A 75 1.51 -1.97 -13.30
CA GLY A 75 1.34 -0.58 -12.88
C GLY A 75 -0.05 -0.03 -13.21
N LYS A 76 -0.53 -0.26 -14.45
CA LYS A 76 -1.89 0.08 -14.89
C LYS A 76 -2.98 -0.56 -14.05
N ILE A 77 -2.87 -1.87 -13.82
CA ILE A 77 -3.84 -2.60 -13.00
C ILE A 77 -3.90 -2.05 -11.57
N LEU A 78 -2.76 -1.60 -11.05
CA LEU A 78 -2.64 -0.99 -9.73
C LEU A 78 -3.06 0.49 -9.67
N GLY A 79 -3.39 1.11 -10.81
CA GLY A 79 -3.75 2.54 -10.88
C GLY A 79 -2.56 3.51 -10.84
N LEU A 80 -1.33 3.03 -10.97
CA LEU A 80 -0.12 3.85 -10.76
C LEU A 80 0.27 4.74 -11.97
N GLU A 81 -0.64 4.93 -12.94
CA GLU A 81 -0.44 5.85 -14.07
C GLU A 81 -0.95 7.26 -13.77
N GLU A 82 -1.74 7.43 -12.72
CA GLU A 82 -2.29 8.71 -12.27
C GLU A 82 -1.69 9.09 -10.90
N ASP A 83 -1.68 10.38 -10.60
CA ASP A 83 -1.30 10.88 -9.29
C ASP A 83 -2.50 10.80 -8.34
N HIS A 84 -2.27 10.23 -7.17
CA HIS A 84 -3.18 10.11 -6.05
C HIS A 84 -2.77 11.09 -4.94
N ASP A 85 -3.54 12.17 -4.82
CA ASP A 85 -3.29 13.21 -3.84
C ASP A 85 -3.72 12.75 -2.44
N MET A 86 -2.79 12.85 -1.48
CA MET A 86 -2.98 12.31 -0.14
C MET A 86 -2.63 13.32 0.97
N VAL A 87 -3.23 13.11 2.14
CA VAL A 87 -2.92 13.84 3.38
C VAL A 87 -2.62 12.89 4.53
N ILE A 88 -1.76 13.34 5.45
CA ILE A 88 -1.50 12.62 6.72
C ILE A 88 -2.21 13.33 7.85
N ILE A 89 -2.97 12.58 8.64
CA ILE A 89 -3.54 13.04 9.90
C ILE A 89 -2.70 12.50 11.05
N GLY A 90 -2.19 13.42 11.87
CA GLY A 90 -1.25 13.20 12.96
C GLY A 90 0.20 13.40 12.50
N ALA A 91 0.84 14.46 13.00
CA ALA A 91 2.27 14.70 12.82
C ALA A 91 3.07 14.14 14.03
N GLY A 92 2.70 12.96 14.52
CA GLY A 92 3.49 12.21 15.50
C GLY A 92 4.65 11.46 14.84
N ASN A 93 5.37 10.63 15.60
CA ASN A 93 6.53 9.87 15.09
C ASN A 93 6.23 9.08 13.80
N LEU A 94 5.06 8.41 13.74
CA LEU A 94 4.68 7.63 12.57
C LEU A 94 4.32 8.53 11.37
N GLY A 95 3.53 9.57 11.58
CA GLY A 95 3.22 10.54 10.53
C GLY A 95 4.47 11.22 9.97
N HIS A 96 5.40 11.61 10.84
CA HIS A 96 6.73 12.08 10.43
C HIS A 96 7.50 11.05 9.60
N ALA A 97 7.51 9.78 10.00
CA ALA A 97 8.20 8.73 9.27
C ALA A 97 7.61 8.52 7.86
N LEU A 98 6.27 8.51 7.75
CA LEU A 98 5.57 8.36 6.47
C LEU A 98 5.79 9.59 5.57
N ALA A 99 5.68 10.81 6.12
CA ALA A 99 5.96 12.04 5.38
C ALA A 99 7.40 12.11 4.85
N ASN A 100 8.35 11.48 5.56
CA ASN A 100 9.73 11.41 5.10
C ASN A 100 9.97 10.37 4.00
N TYR A 101 9.01 9.49 3.68
CA TYR A 101 9.21 8.38 2.75
C TYR A 101 9.09 8.80 1.28
N ALA A 102 10.22 9.14 0.65
CA ALA A 102 10.29 9.65 -0.74
C ALA A 102 9.74 8.71 -1.82
N ALA A 103 9.56 7.43 -1.53
CA ALA A 103 9.19 6.45 -2.55
C ALA A 103 7.68 6.46 -2.87
N PHE A 104 6.86 7.22 -2.14
CA PHE A 104 5.45 7.44 -2.47
C PHE A 104 5.30 8.22 -3.77
N GLU A 105 5.95 9.38 -3.90
CA GLU A 105 5.86 10.23 -5.10
C GLU A 105 6.32 9.50 -6.36
N LYS A 106 7.36 8.66 -6.25
CA LYS A 106 7.85 7.82 -7.37
C LYS A 106 6.82 6.79 -7.89
N ARG A 107 5.71 6.60 -7.17
CA ARG A 107 4.65 5.64 -7.49
C ARG A 107 3.30 6.34 -7.67
N GLY A 108 3.29 7.66 -7.89
CA GLY A 108 2.06 8.43 -8.09
C GLY A 108 1.32 8.75 -6.79
N PHE A 109 1.94 8.66 -5.60
CA PHE A 109 1.28 9.07 -4.35
C PHE A 109 1.86 10.39 -3.86
N VAL A 110 1.07 11.47 -3.96
CA VAL A 110 1.56 12.85 -3.75
C VAL A 110 1.05 13.39 -2.41
N LEU A 111 1.96 13.58 -1.46
CA LEU A 111 1.62 14.14 -0.16
C LEU A 111 1.42 15.65 -0.26
N LYS A 112 0.17 16.11 -0.15
CA LYS A 112 -0.18 17.54 -0.26
C LYS A 112 -0.13 18.28 1.06
N GLY A 113 -0.45 17.60 2.17
CA GLY A 113 -0.58 18.25 3.46
C GLY A 113 -0.51 17.27 4.63
N ILE A 114 -0.14 17.80 5.79
CA ILE A 114 -0.09 17.08 7.06
C ILE A 114 -0.93 17.88 8.06
N PHE A 115 -1.73 17.20 8.87
CA PHE A 115 -2.66 17.85 9.79
C PHE A 115 -2.44 17.37 11.22
N ASP A 116 -2.47 18.31 12.16
CA ASP A 116 -2.40 17.99 13.59
C ASP A 116 -3.26 18.96 14.42
N VAL A 117 -3.57 18.56 15.65
CA VAL A 117 -4.29 19.39 16.62
C VAL A 117 -3.32 20.23 17.47
N ASN A 118 -2.03 19.88 17.49
CA ASN A 118 -1.03 20.59 18.28
C ASN A 118 -0.67 21.93 17.61
N PRO A 119 -1.05 23.09 18.20
CA PRO A 119 -0.82 24.40 17.59
C PRO A 119 0.67 24.73 17.47
N THR A 120 1.55 24.11 18.25
CA THR A 120 3.00 24.36 18.15
C THR A 120 3.59 23.84 16.84
N LEU A 121 2.88 22.96 16.13
CA LEU A 121 3.31 22.41 14.85
C LEU A 121 2.85 23.26 13.66
N LYS A 122 1.96 24.24 13.87
CA LYS A 122 1.40 25.06 12.80
C LYS A 122 2.49 25.77 12.00
N GLY A 123 2.47 25.60 10.68
CA GLY A 123 3.42 26.23 9.77
C GLY A 123 4.82 25.60 9.76
N MET A 124 5.08 24.57 10.58
CA MET A 124 6.25 23.73 10.40
C MET A 124 6.11 22.93 9.11
N THR A 125 7.23 22.45 8.57
CA THR A 125 7.23 21.63 7.36
C THR A 125 7.98 20.33 7.57
N ILE A 126 7.53 19.25 6.95
CA ILE A 126 8.27 17.99 6.84
C ILE A 126 8.61 17.78 5.37
N ARG A 127 9.89 17.83 5.02
CA ARG A 127 10.38 17.78 3.63
C ARG A 127 9.68 18.78 2.68
N GLY A 128 9.38 19.97 3.19
CA GLY A 128 8.71 21.02 2.41
C GLY A 128 7.18 20.91 2.38
N VAL A 129 6.58 19.83 2.91
CA VAL A 129 5.13 19.73 3.07
C VAL A 129 4.71 20.43 4.36
N PRO A 130 3.81 21.43 4.32
CA PRO A 130 3.35 22.16 5.49
C PRO A 130 2.46 21.32 6.41
N ILE A 131 2.58 21.60 7.71
CA ILE A 131 1.65 21.12 8.75
C ILE A 131 0.58 22.19 8.96
N HIS A 132 -0.66 21.79 8.67
CA HIS A 132 -1.89 22.54 8.85
C HIS A 132 -2.60 22.14 10.13
N MET A 133 -3.51 22.99 10.59
CA MET A 133 -4.36 22.69 11.72
C MET A 133 -5.63 21.96 11.27
N MET A 134 -6.21 21.14 12.15
CA MET A 134 -7.40 20.34 11.84
C MET A 134 -8.65 21.15 11.46
N ASP A 135 -8.73 22.42 11.85
CA ASP A 135 -9.81 23.34 11.44
C ASP A 135 -9.72 23.76 9.96
N GLU A 136 -8.54 23.65 9.34
CA GLU A 136 -8.31 23.92 7.91
C GLU A 136 -8.58 22.69 7.02
N LEU A 137 -8.86 21.52 7.61
CA LEU A 137 -8.88 20.23 6.91
C LEU A 137 -9.99 20.14 5.85
N GLU A 138 -11.20 20.58 6.16
CA GLU A 138 -12.35 20.49 5.23
C GLU A 138 -12.08 21.25 3.93
N ASP A 139 -11.73 22.53 4.07
CA ASP A 139 -11.46 23.40 2.93
C ASP A 139 -10.26 22.89 2.13
N PHE A 140 -9.23 22.40 2.81
CA PHE A 140 -8.05 21.85 2.14
C PHE A 140 -8.37 20.60 1.33
N VAL A 141 -9.11 19.64 1.92
CA VAL A 141 -9.48 18.39 1.25
C VAL A 141 -10.27 18.68 -0.02
N LYS A 142 -11.28 19.55 0.08
CA LYS A 142 -12.16 19.91 -1.04
C LYS A 142 -11.43 20.71 -2.13
N LYS A 143 -10.55 21.63 -1.74
CA LYS A 143 -9.83 22.49 -2.70
C LYS A 143 -8.74 21.77 -3.48
N ASN A 144 -8.11 20.77 -2.86
CA ASN A 144 -6.99 20.03 -3.45
C ASN A 144 -7.41 18.63 -3.95
N ASP A 145 -8.71 18.34 -4.02
CA ASP A 145 -9.26 17.07 -4.49
C ASP A 145 -8.59 15.84 -3.85
N ILE A 146 -8.39 15.89 -2.53
CA ILE A 146 -7.66 14.84 -1.80
C ILE A 146 -8.42 13.52 -1.87
N GLU A 147 -7.74 12.50 -2.38
CA GLU A 147 -8.31 11.17 -2.58
C GLU A 147 -8.07 10.24 -1.39
N ILE A 148 -6.89 10.35 -0.76
CA ILE A 148 -6.42 9.41 0.27
C ILE A 148 -6.12 10.12 1.59
N GLY A 149 -6.72 9.65 2.68
CA GLY A 149 -6.40 10.05 4.05
C GLY A 149 -5.57 9.00 4.78
N ILE A 150 -4.43 9.37 5.34
CA ILE A 150 -3.59 8.48 6.14
C ILE A 150 -3.78 8.79 7.62
N LEU A 151 -4.28 7.83 8.39
CA LEU A 151 -4.52 8.02 9.83
C LEU A 151 -3.35 7.46 10.64
N THR A 152 -2.59 8.37 11.27
CA THR A 152 -1.50 8.02 12.20
C THR A 152 -1.75 8.53 13.63
N ILE A 153 -3.03 8.66 13.97
CA ILE A 153 -3.52 9.18 15.24
C ILE A 153 -3.95 8.06 16.21
N PRO A 154 -4.11 8.36 17.51
CA PRO A 154 -4.63 7.40 18.49
C PRO A 154 -6.04 6.88 18.12
N LYS A 155 -6.33 5.62 18.50
CA LYS A 155 -7.61 4.96 18.25
C LYS A 155 -8.84 5.77 18.67
N ALA A 156 -8.73 6.54 19.76
CA ALA A 156 -9.83 7.31 20.33
C ALA A 156 -10.35 8.41 19.38
N LYS A 157 -9.54 8.83 18.41
CA LYS A 157 -9.88 9.87 17.43
C LYS A 157 -10.01 9.36 16.00
N ALA A 158 -9.54 8.15 15.72
CA ALA A 158 -9.52 7.59 14.37
C ALA A 158 -10.91 7.52 13.72
N ILE A 159 -11.94 7.06 14.44
CA ILE A 159 -13.30 6.96 13.90
C ILE A 159 -13.89 8.34 13.58
N GLU A 160 -13.74 9.30 14.49
CA GLU A 160 -14.23 10.67 14.30
C GLU A 160 -13.61 11.32 13.06
N VAL A 161 -12.28 11.30 12.96
CA VAL A 161 -11.55 11.90 11.84
C VAL A 161 -11.79 11.15 10.53
N ALA A 162 -11.90 9.82 10.56
CA ALA A 162 -12.24 9.05 9.37
C ALA A 162 -13.58 9.48 8.77
N ASN A 163 -14.62 9.63 9.60
CA ASN A 163 -15.93 10.08 9.14
C ASN A 163 -15.89 11.52 8.59
N GLN A 164 -15.07 12.40 9.17
CA GLN A 164 -14.85 13.75 8.63
C GLN A 164 -14.19 13.71 7.25
N LEU A 165 -13.12 12.93 7.08
CA LEU A 165 -12.47 12.79 5.77
C LEU A 165 -13.44 12.29 4.71
N VAL A 166 -14.26 11.29 5.04
CA VAL A 166 -15.31 10.78 4.14
C VAL A 166 -16.32 11.87 3.80
N SER A 167 -16.82 12.62 4.79
CA SER A 167 -17.79 13.70 4.53
C SER A 167 -17.21 14.85 3.71
N TYR A 168 -15.88 14.99 3.67
CA TYR A 168 -15.18 15.96 2.84
C TYR A 168 -14.88 15.45 1.42
N GLY A 169 -15.12 14.17 1.12
CA GLY A 169 -14.99 13.58 -0.21
C GLY A 169 -13.79 12.65 -0.41
N VAL A 170 -13.04 12.32 0.67
CA VAL A 170 -11.96 11.33 0.61
C VAL A 170 -12.54 9.95 0.28
N LYS A 171 -11.92 9.27 -0.69
CA LYS A 171 -12.39 7.98 -1.20
C LYS A 171 -11.70 6.78 -0.56
N ALA A 172 -10.49 6.99 -0.03
CA ALA A 172 -9.72 5.93 0.59
C ALA A 172 -9.04 6.36 1.88
N ILE A 173 -8.97 5.43 2.84
CA ILE A 173 -8.29 5.63 4.11
C ILE A 173 -7.22 4.57 4.31
N TRP A 174 -5.99 5.01 4.52
CA TRP A 174 -4.90 4.14 4.95
C TRP A 174 -4.72 4.26 6.47
N ASN A 175 -5.22 3.27 7.19
CA ASN A 175 -5.42 3.33 8.62
C ASN A 175 -4.30 2.63 9.39
N PHE A 176 -3.48 3.40 10.11
CA PHE A 176 -2.50 2.87 11.07
C PHE A 176 -3.01 2.90 12.52
N ALA A 177 -4.22 3.39 12.77
CA ALA A 177 -4.79 3.31 14.09
C ALA A 177 -5.11 1.85 14.44
N HIS A 178 -4.90 1.48 15.71
CA HIS A 178 -5.24 0.15 16.23
C HIS A 178 -6.75 0.01 16.48
N THR A 179 -7.56 0.26 15.45
CA THR A 179 -9.01 0.08 15.45
C THR A 179 -9.50 -0.12 14.03
N ASP A 180 -10.52 -0.96 13.87
CA ASP A 180 -11.25 -1.05 12.61
C ASP A 180 -12.14 0.17 12.42
N LEU A 181 -12.34 0.58 11.17
CA LEU A 181 -13.19 1.68 10.78
C LEU A 181 -14.44 1.12 10.10
N ASN A 182 -15.62 1.43 10.66
CA ASN A 182 -16.90 1.12 10.03
C ASN A 182 -17.34 2.35 9.24
N LEU A 183 -17.03 2.36 7.94
CA LEU A 183 -17.33 3.44 7.01
C LEU A 183 -18.29 2.95 5.93
N PRO A 184 -18.91 3.87 5.16
CA PRO A 184 -19.74 3.52 4.01
C PRO A 184 -19.02 2.57 3.01
N GLU A 185 -19.80 1.74 2.30
CA GLU A 185 -19.26 0.71 1.40
C GLU A 185 -18.47 1.27 0.20
N ASP A 186 -18.71 2.53 -0.16
CA ASP A 186 -18.01 3.24 -1.24
C ASP A 186 -16.65 3.82 -0.84
N VAL A 187 -16.25 3.67 0.43
CA VAL A 187 -14.95 4.11 0.96
C VAL A 187 -14.02 2.92 1.13
N ILE A 188 -12.85 3.00 0.50
CA ILE A 188 -11.84 1.94 0.59
C ILE A 188 -11.03 2.13 1.88
N VAL A 189 -10.90 1.08 2.69
CA VAL A 189 -10.08 1.12 3.92
C VAL A 189 -9.00 0.03 3.87
N GLU A 190 -7.75 0.45 3.98
CA GLU A 190 -6.60 -0.44 4.15
C GLU A 190 -6.02 -0.29 5.56
N ASN A 191 -6.18 -1.33 6.38
CA ASN A 191 -5.69 -1.37 7.77
C ASN A 191 -4.24 -1.88 7.85
N VAL A 192 -3.39 -1.17 8.60
CA VAL A 192 -2.01 -1.57 8.89
C VAL A 192 -1.85 -1.89 10.36
N HIS A 193 -1.76 -3.19 10.66
CA HIS A 193 -1.51 -3.68 12.02
C HIS A 193 -0.07 -4.17 12.17
N LEU A 194 0.82 -3.27 12.61
CA LEU A 194 2.24 -3.59 12.85
C LEU A 194 2.41 -4.71 13.89
N SER A 195 1.59 -4.71 14.94
CA SER A 195 1.59 -5.73 16.00
C SER A 195 1.28 -7.13 15.46
N GLU A 196 0.29 -7.27 14.58
CA GLU A 196 -0.06 -8.56 13.96
C GLU A 196 1.06 -9.10 13.07
N SER A 197 1.83 -8.22 12.43
CA SER A 197 3.05 -8.63 11.71
C SER A 197 4.07 -9.26 12.65
N LEU A 198 4.30 -8.68 13.84
CA LEU A 198 5.20 -9.23 14.85
C LEU A 198 4.67 -10.54 15.45
N MET A 199 3.36 -10.63 15.70
CA MET A 199 2.73 -11.87 16.20
C MET A 199 2.89 -13.04 15.21
N ARG A 200 2.77 -12.79 13.91
CA ARG A 200 3.03 -13.80 12.87
C ARG A 200 4.48 -14.28 12.88
N LEU A 201 5.45 -13.38 13.13
CA LEU A 201 6.85 -13.78 13.32
C LEU A 201 7.02 -14.66 14.55
N SER A 202 6.39 -14.31 15.67
CA SER A 202 6.42 -15.13 16.89
C SER A 202 5.89 -16.54 16.64
N TYR A 203 4.77 -16.68 15.94
CA TYR A 203 4.24 -17.99 15.54
C TYR A 203 5.23 -18.80 14.69
N ASN A 204 5.85 -18.18 13.68
CA ASN A 204 6.81 -18.84 12.80
C ASN A 204 8.05 -19.32 13.55
N ILE A 205 8.56 -18.53 14.50
CA ILE A 205 9.69 -18.90 15.36
C ILE A 205 9.32 -20.10 16.24
N SER A 206 8.15 -20.06 16.87
CA SER A 206 7.67 -21.16 17.71
C SER A 206 7.54 -22.47 16.91
N ARG A 207 6.94 -22.42 15.71
CA ARG A 207 6.80 -23.58 14.84
C ARG A 207 8.14 -24.16 14.40
N TYR A 208 9.08 -23.30 14.00
CA TYR A 208 10.43 -23.72 13.62
C TYR A 208 11.13 -24.45 14.77
N ASN A 209 11.03 -23.92 15.99
CA ASN A 209 11.63 -24.54 17.17
C ASN A 209 11.00 -25.91 17.52
N GLU A 210 9.69 -26.08 17.29
CA GLU A 210 9.02 -27.37 17.49
C GLU A 210 9.45 -28.42 16.46
N GLU A 211 9.64 -28.03 15.20
CA GLU A 211 10.12 -28.92 14.13
C GLU A 211 11.54 -29.41 14.41
N GLN A 212 12.44 -28.53 14.88
CA GLN A 212 13.81 -28.91 15.26
C GLN A 212 13.82 -29.91 16.43
N LYS A 213 13.04 -29.67 17.48
CA LYS A 213 12.92 -30.59 18.63
C LYS A 213 12.38 -31.97 18.25
N LYS A 214 11.58 -32.07 17.18
CA LYS A 214 11.11 -33.36 16.65
C LYS A 214 12.15 -34.05 15.79
N ALA A 215 12.99 -33.31 15.07
CA ALA A 215 14.09 -33.87 14.28
C ALA A 215 15.26 -34.36 15.14
N GLU A 216 15.42 -33.82 16.35
CA GLU A 216 16.43 -34.23 17.34
C GLU A 216 16.01 -35.44 18.20
N LYS A 217 14.79 -35.95 18.05
CA LYS A 217 14.25 -37.12 18.76
C LYS A 217 14.12 -38.32 17.84
#